data_AF-A0A0C2C6F1-F1
#
_entry.id   AF-A0A0C2C6F1-F1
#
_cell.length_a   1.000
_cell.length_b   1.000
_cell.length_c   1.000
_cell.angle_alpha   90.00
_cell.angle_beta   90.00
_cell.angle_gamma   90.00
#
_symmetry.space_group_name_H-M   'P 1'
#
loop_
_entity.id
_entity.type
_entity.pdbx_description
1 polymer ?
#
loop_
_entity_poly.entity_id
_entity_poly.type
_entity_poly.pdbx_seq_one_letter_code
_entity_poly.pdbx_strand_id
1 'polypeptide(L)'
;MGKLVLLLVLAAACSASVIEFVSVPASVKLPSSSASDLRLSQLPQLNANLLGLSAEGVSGFEVETDLFSRPRAIAVIRIEGVDKLNDGNADTYNLENDRSDQFSTLNEQLAHSFGSDREFVTVNRDGISGSAIAQGISKREVNNDIKTKLSALREELDNVYRLSATVNAEKAKFKTTSAPDVYLVTIRGLAGENLNDEDRNIAMKDIQKAINKVRRP
;
A
#
# COMPACT_ATOMS: atom_id res chain seq x y z
N MET A 1 0.36 30.03 3.67
CA MET A 1 1.13 29.11 2.79
C MET A 1 0.79 27.69 3.22
N GLY A 2 -0.11 27.04 2.49
CA GLY A 2 -0.71 25.76 2.88
C GLY A 2 0.30 24.62 2.81
N LYS A 3 0.42 23.84 3.89
CA LYS A 3 1.12 22.56 3.89
C LYS A 3 0.39 21.64 2.90
N LEU A 4 1.06 21.23 1.82
CA LEU A 4 0.59 20.15 0.97
C LEU A 4 0.61 18.87 1.83
N VAL A 5 -0.54 18.48 2.36
CA VAL A 5 -0.68 17.23 3.12
C VAL A 5 -0.74 16.12 2.08
N LEU A 6 0.29 15.30 2.06
CA LEU A 6 0.34 14.15 1.19
C LEU A 6 -0.72 13.14 1.63
N LEU A 7 -1.57 12.79 0.69
CA LEU A 7 -2.65 11.84 0.84
C LEU A 7 -2.15 10.49 0.32
N LEU A 8 -1.53 9.65 1.16
CA LEU A 8 -1.13 8.29 0.78
C LEU A 8 -2.01 7.31 1.53
N VAL A 9 -2.90 6.61 0.84
CA VAL A 9 -3.61 5.45 1.39
C VAL A 9 -2.64 4.27 1.33
N LEU A 10 -2.28 3.78 2.51
CA LEU A 10 -1.50 2.56 2.66
C LEU A 10 -2.46 1.46 3.08
N ALA A 11 -2.68 0.46 2.24
CA ALA A 11 -3.45 -0.72 2.61
C ALA A 11 -2.47 -1.86 2.91
N ALA A 12 -2.33 -2.31 4.16
CA ALA A 12 -1.54 -3.49 4.50
C ALA A 12 -2.44 -4.74 4.51
N ALA A 13 -2.27 -5.66 3.55
CA ALA A 13 -2.99 -6.93 3.50
C ALA A 13 -2.14 -8.06 4.08
N CYS A 14 -2.34 -8.37 5.36
CA CYS A 14 -1.75 -9.51 6.06
C CYS A 14 -2.55 -10.78 5.70
N SER A 15 -1.90 -11.78 5.08
CA SER A 15 -2.46 -13.12 4.74
C SER A 15 -4.00 -13.25 4.89
N ALA A 16 -4.74 -12.67 3.94
CA ALA A 16 -6.16 -12.89 3.68
C ALA A 16 -7.24 -12.42 4.68
N SER A 17 -6.97 -11.62 5.71
CA SER A 17 -8.07 -11.26 6.65
C SER A 17 -8.16 -9.83 7.11
N VAL A 18 -7.23 -8.95 6.75
CA VAL A 18 -7.24 -7.56 7.25
C VAL A 18 -6.71 -6.58 6.22
N ILE A 19 -7.34 -5.40 6.12
CA ILE A 19 -6.79 -4.18 5.50
C ILE A 19 -6.52 -3.15 6.59
N GLU A 20 -5.27 -2.74 6.75
CA GLU A 20 -4.92 -1.62 7.62
C GLU A 20 -4.71 -0.36 6.79
N PHE A 21 -5.47 0.70 7.08
CA PHE A 21 -5.23 2.03 6.53
C PHE A 21 -4.15 2.76 7.35
N VAL A 22 -2.89 2.71 6.90
CA VAL A 22 -1.75 3.21 7.72
C VAL A 22 -1.58 4.73 7.59
N SER A 23 -2.15 5.32 6.55
CA SER A 23 -2.25 6.77 6.38
C SER A 23 -3.51 7.06 5.60
N VAL A 24 -4.31 7.98 6.11
CA VAL A 24 -5.52 8.45 5.48
C VAL A 24 -5.54 9.95 5.67
N PRO A 25 -5.97 10.70 4.68
CA PRO A 25 -5.73 12.11 4.76
C PRO A 25 -6.98 12.80 5.25
N ALA A 26 -6.84 13.99 5.84
CA ALA A 26 -7.91 14.60 6.62
C ALA A 26 -9.23 14.81 5.86
N SER A 27 -9.19 14.86 4.53
CA SER A 27 -10.36 14.99 3.66
C SER A 27 -11.13 13.69 3.45
N VAL A 28 -10.56 12.54 3.82
CA VAL A 28 -11.16 11.22 3.74
C VAL A 28 -11.53 10.79 5.16
N LYS A 29 -12.82 10.52 5.39
CA LYS A 29 -13.28 9.88 6.62
C LYS A 29 -13.55 8.41 6.35
N LEU A 30 -13.03 7.55 7.21
CA LEU A 30 -13.34 6.12 7.19
C LEU A 30 -14.36 5.81 8.30
N PRO A 31 -15.31 4.89 8.07
CA PRO A 31 -16.30 4.51 9.06
C PRO A 31 -15.64 3.73 10.21
N SER A 32 -16.13 3.89 11.44
CA SER A 32 -15.60 3.15 12.60
C SER A 32 -15.71 1.64 12.39
N SER A 33 -14.64 0.90 12.70
CA SER A 33 -14.39 -0.52 12.41
C SER A 33 -15.34 -1.55 13.06
N SER A 34 -16.52 -1.15 13.53
CA SER A 34 -17.34 -1.97 14.43
C SER A 34 -18.38 -2.87 13.77
N ALA A 35 -18.55 -2.89 12.43
CA ALA A 35 -19.63 -3.71 11.85
C ALA A 35 -19.54 -4.13 10.36
N SER A 36 -18.51 -3.81 9.59
CA SER A 36 -18.50 -4.12 8.14
C SER A 36 -17.27 -4.90 7.71
N ASP A 37 -17.47 -6.19 7.41
CA ASP A 37 -16.51 -7.03 6.71
C ASP A 37 -16.41 -6.53 5.25
N LEU A 38 -15.32 -5.85 4.92
CA LEU A 38 -15.06 -5.38 3.57
C LEU A 38 -14.68 -6.59 2.72
N ARG A 39 -15.33 -6.79 1.58
CA ARG A 39 -14.96 -7.91 0.69
C ARG A 39 -13.71 -7.59 -0.10
N LEU A 40 -12.87 -8.59 -0.32
CA LEU A 40 -11.66 -8.41 -1.12
C LEU A 40 -11.97 -7.91 -2.54
N SER A 41 -13.07 -8.40 -3.13
CA SER A 41 -13.57 -7.97 -4.43
C SER A 41 -13.94 -6.48 -4.51
N GLN A 42 -14.15 -5.81 -3.38
CA GLN A 42 -14.55 -4.40 -3.31
C GLN A 42 -13.35 -3.44 -3.21
N LEU A 43 -12.11 -3.94 -3.03
CA LEU A 43 -10.92 -3.10 -2.91
C LEU A 43 -10.69 -2.14 -4.09
N PRO A 44 -10.88 -2.55 -5.36
CA PRO A 44 -10.68 -1.62 -6.48
C PRO A 44 -11.66 -0.45 -6.43
N GLN A 45 -12.93 -0.71 -6.15
CA GLN A 45 -13.96 0.32 -6.02
C GLN A 45 -13.66 1.23 -4.84
N LEU A 46 -13.23 0.68 -3.71
CA LEU A 46 -12.83 1.47 -2.54
C LEU A 46 -11.66 2.40 -2.88
N ASN A 47 -10.63 1.89 -3.56
CA ASN A 47 -9.51 2.69 -4.02
C ASN A 47 -9.98 3.81 -4.98
N ALA A 48 -10.91 3.50 -5.89
CA ALA A 48 -11.51 4.49 -6.78
C ALA A 48 -12.30 5.57 -6.03
N ASN A 49 -13.06 5.21 -4.98
CA ASN A 49 -13.76 6.19 -4.13
C ASN A 49 -12.80 7.06 -3.33
N LEU A 50 -11.74 6.49 -2.74
CA LEU A 50 -10.73 7.22 -1.98
C LEU A 50 -9.98 8.23 -2.86
N LEU A 51 -9.72 7.87 -4.11
CA LEU A 51 -9.14 8.74 -5.13
C LEU A 51 -10.17 9.65 -5.80
N GLY A 52 -11.45 9.42 -5.52
CA GLY A 52 -12.56 10.19 -6.06
C GLY A 52 -12.88 9.98 -7.53
N LEU A 53 -12.39 8.90 -8.10
CA LEU A 53 -12.65 8.52 -9.47
C LEU A 53 -14.01 7.85 -9.62
N SER A 54 -14.63 7.48 -8.50
CA SER A 54 -16.01 7.02 -8.42
C SER A 54 -16.77 7.76 -7.32
N ALA A 55 -18.08 7.84 -7.48
CA ALA A 55 -19.04 8.26 -6.45
C ALA A 55 -19.97 7.10 -6.04
N GLU A 56 -19.79 5.93 -6.64
CA GLU A 56 -20.56 4.74 -6.30
C GLU A 56 -20.03 4.16 -4.99
N GLY A 57 -20.87 4.19 -3.96
CA GLY A 57 -20.54 3.75 -2.61
C GLY A 57 -20.11 2.29 -2.54
N VAL A 58 -19.22 1.98 -1.60
CA VAL A 58 -18.87 0.60 -1.25
C VAL A 58 -19.75 0.18 -0.08
N SER A 59 -20.42 -0.95 -0.20
CA SER A 59 -21.32 -1.43 0.86
C SER A 59 -20.56 -1.59 2.18
N GLY A 60 -21.09 -1.03 3.26
CA GLY A 60 -20.44 -1.03 4.57
C GLY A 60 -19.26 -0.06 4.70
N PHE A 61 -18.95 0.74 3.66
CA PHE A 61 -17.83 1.67 3.65
C PHE A 61 -18.25 3.03 3.06
N GLU A 62 -18.71 3.94 3.92
CA GLU A 62 -19.02 5.32 3.53
C GLU A 62 -17.74 6.15 3.48
N VAL A 63 -17.39 6.63 2.28
CA VAL A 63 -16.27 7.54 2.09
C VAL A 63 -16.81 8.94 1.85
N GLU A 64 -16.73 9.81 2.87
CA GLU A 64 -16.84 11.25 2.65
C GLU A 64 -15.48 11.75 2.16
N THR A 65 -15.39 12.15 0.88
CA THR A 65 -14.23 12.88 0.35
C THR A 65 -14.63 14.27 -0.15
N ASP A 66 -13.87 15.29 0.23
CA ASP A 66 -13.91 16.56 -0.49
C ASP A 66 -13.23 16.38 -1.86
N LEU A 67 -14.00 16.63 -2.92
CA LEU A 67 -13.61 16.54 -4.34
C LEU A 67 -12.30 17.27 -4.67
N PHE A 68 -11.97 18.33 -3.94
CA PHE A 68 -10.84 19.22 -4.24
C PHE A 68 -9.58 18.94 -3.40
N SER A 69 -9.65 18.00 -2.45
CA SER A 69 -8.54 17.66 -1.55
C SER A 69 -8.21 16.17 -1.60
N ARG A 70 -8.32 15.57 -2.79
CA ARG A 70 -8.20 14.12 -3.01
C ARG A 70 -6.76 13.62 -3.13
N PRO A 71 -6.51 12.34 -2.75
CA PRO A 71 -5.22 11.71 -2.97
C PRO A 71 -4.89 11.66 -4.45
N ARG A 72 -3.64 11.94 -4.77
CA ARG A 72 -3.11 11.80 -6.13
C ARG A 72 -2.20 10.59 -6.29
N ALA A 73 -2.02 9.80 -5.23
CA ALA A 73 -1.41 8.47 -5.29
C ALA A 73 -2.04 7.52 -4.27
N ILE A 74 -1.90 6.23 -4.54
CA ILE A 74 -2.22 5.15 -3.61
C ILE A 74 -1.07 4.14 -3.53
N ALA A 75 -0.82 3.62 -2.33
CA ALA A 75 0.15 2.56 -2.11
C ALA A 75 -0.53 1.35 -1.47
N VAL A 76 -0.69 0.27 -2.21
CA VAL A 76 -1.28 -0.99 -1.72
C VAL A 76 -0.12 -1.92 -1.36
N ILE A 77 0.01 -2.28 -0.09
CA ILE A 77 1.08 -3.15 0.44
C ILE A 77 0.47 -4.48 0.89
N ARG A 78 0.88 -5.58 0.29
CA ARG A 78 0.51 -6.92 0.72
C ARG A 78 1.66 -7.55 1.49
N ILE A 79 1.37 -8.16 2.63
CA ILE A 79 2.35 -8.82 3.51
C ILE A 79 1.87 -10.25 3.74
N GLU A 80 2.59 -11.22 3.21
CA GLU A 80 2.30 -12.63 3.45
C GLU A 80 3.07 -13.16 4.67
N GLY A 81 2.44 -14.09 5.39
CA GLY A 81 3.03 -14.75 6.57
C GLY A 81 2.81 -14.01 7.90
N VAL A 82 1.87 -13.06 7.92
CA VAL A 82 1.55 -12.22 9.08
C VAL A 82 0.04 -12.09 9.19
N ASP A 83 -0.49 -12.05 10.42
CA ASP A 83 -1.93 -11.85 10.69
C ASP A 83 -2.31 -10.37 10.85
N LYS A 84 -1.41 -9.57 11.44
CA LYS A 84 -1.56 -8.12 11.67
C LYS A 84 -0.21 -7.43 11.69
N LEU A 85 -0.14 -6.19 11.20
CA LEU A 85 1.09 -5.40 11.23
C LEU A 85 1.24 -4.63 12.54
N ASN A 86 0.12 -4.20 13.16
CA ASN A 86 0.12 -3.45 14.43
C ASN A 86 -0.93 -3.95 15.43
N ASP A 87 -0.65 -3.77 16.73
CA ASP A 87 -1.59 -4.03 17.83
C ASP A 87 -2.50 -2.84 18.20
N GLY A 88 -2.38 -1.69 17.51
CA GLY A 88 -3.22 -0.52 17.83
C GLY A 88 -3.20 0.63 16.83
N ASN A 89 -4.35 1.31 16.75
CA ASN A 89 -4.64 2.61 16.13
C ASN A 89 -4.47 2.77 14.60
N ALA A 90 -4.51 1.69 13.81
CA ALA A 90 -4.86 1.83 12.40
C ALA A 90 -6.37 1.59 12.25
N ASP A 91 -7.02 2.31 11.32
CA ASP A 91 -8.37 1.94 10.87
C ASP A 91 -8.23 0.61 10.14
N THR A 92 -8.41 -0.45 10.93
CA THR A 92 -8.18 -1.83 10.53
C THR A 92 -9.54 -2.46 10.26
N TYR A 93 -9.74 -2.97 9.05
CA TYR A 93 -10.97 -3.64 8.66
C TYR A 93 -10.68 -5.10 8.35
N ASN A 94 -11.56 -5.99 8.79
CA ASN A 94 -11.49 -7.38 8.38
C ASN A 94 -11.85 -7.49 6.89
N LEU A 95 -11.07 -8.27 6.17
CA LEU A 95 -11.34 -8.63 4.79
C LEU A 95 -12.03 -9.98 4.74
N GLU A 96 -13.25 -10.02 4.21
CA GLU A 96 -13.89 -11.27 3.82
C GLU A 96 -13.24 -11.73 2.50
N ASN A 97 -12.53 -12.86 2.55
CA ASN A 97 -11.93 -13.46 1.36
C ASN A 97 -13.01 -14.17 0.54
N ASP A 98 -13.69 -13.39 -0.30
CA ASP A 98 -14.76 -13.87 -1.18
C ASP A 98 -14.23 -14.37 -2.54
N ARG A 99 -12.94 -14.15 -2.84
CA ARG A 99 -12.28 -14.57 -4.10
C ARG A 99 -10.77 -14.79 -3.93
N SER A 100 -10.30 -16.01 -4.19
CA SER A 100 -8.89 -16.42 -4.02
C SER A 100 -7.94 -15.97 -5.14
N ASP A 101 -8.45 -15.37 -6.21
CA ASP A 101 -7.74 -15.19 -7.49
C ASP A 101 -7.55 -13.73 -7.94
N GLN A 102 -8.07 -12.72 -7.21
CA GLN A 102 -8.14 -11.36 -7.75
C GLN A 102 -6.90 -10.45 -7.52
N PHE A 103 -5.94 -10.81 -6.68
CA PHE A 103 -4.76 -9.94 -6.53
C PHE A 103 -3.89 -9.90 -7.81
N SER A 104 -3.88 -10.98 -8.61
CA SER A 104 -3.21 -10.98 -9.92
C SER A 104 -3.87 -10.03 -10.92
N THR A 105 -5.13 -9.66 -10.70
CA THR A 105 -5.90 -8.72 -11.54
C THR A 105 -6.03 -7.34 -10.92
N LEU A 106 -5.48 -7.08 -9.72
CA LEU A 106 -5.57 -5.78 -9.07
C LEU A 106 -5.01 -4.67 -9.97
N ASN A 107 -3.87 -4.87 -10.62
CA ASN A 107 -3.34 -3.85 -11.53
C ASN A 107 -4.24 -3.62 -12.76
N GLU A 108 -4.91 -4.66 -13.26
CA GLU A 108 -5.86 -4.56 -14.37
C GLU A 108 -7.15 -3.84 -13.94
N GLN A 109 -7.64 -4.13 -12.74
CA GLN A 109 -8.78 -3.45 -12.14
C GLN A 109 -8.46 -1.97 -11.88
N LEU A 110 -7.28 -1.66 -11.34
CA LEU A 110 -6.82 -0.28 -11.18
C LEU A 110 -6.57 0.38 -12.54
N ALA A 111 -6.15 -0.36 -13.58
CA ALA A 111 -6.08 0.17 -14.94
C ALA A 111 -7.45 0.53 -15.50
N HIS A 112 -8.43 -0.33 -15.26
CA HIS A 112 -9.81 -0.11 -15.67
C HIS A 112 -10.40 1.11 -14.96
N SER A 113 -10.12 1.26 -13.66
CA SER A 113 -10.64 2.38 -12.85
C SER A 113 -9.90 3.70 -13.07
N PHE A 114 -8.59 3.69 -13.34
CA PHE A 114 -7.76 4.90 -13.33
C PHE A 114 -7.24 5.31 -14.72
N GLY A 115 -7.47 4.50 -15.74
CA GLY A 115 -6.90 4.70 -17.06
C GLY A 115 -5.57 3.97 -17.26
N SER A 116 -5.27 3.71 -18.53
CA SER A 116 -4.02 3.06 -18.95
C SER A 116 -2.82 3.99 -18.94
N ASP A 117 -3.03 5.30 -18.83
CA ASP A 117 -2.02 6.35 -18.80
C ASP A 117 -1.44 6.60 -17.40
N ARG A 118 -1.97 5.95 -16.36
CA ARG A 118 -1.44 6.06 -14.99
C ARG A 118 0.01 5.58 -14.90
N GLU A 119 0.81 6.24 -14.06
CA GLU A 119 2.08 5.66 -13.63
C GLU A 119 1.80 4.59 -12.57
N PHE A 120 2.52 3.48 -12.66
CA PHE A 120 2.44 2.40 -11.69
C PHE A 120 3.80 1.78 -11.41
N VAL A 121 3.98 1.30 -10.19
CA VAL A 121 5.17 0.59 -9.73
C VAL A 121 4.73 -0.65 -8.98
N THR A 122 5.32 -1.79 -9.32
CA THR A 122 5.20 -3.02 -8.57
C THR A 122 6.54 -3.34 -7.92
N VAL A 123 6.53 -3.53 -6.60
CA VAL A 123 7.66 -3.96 -5.79
C VAL A 123 7.38 -5.35 -5.24
N ASN A 124 8.25 -6.30 -5.51
CA ASN A 124 8.16 -7.67 -4.98
C ASN A 124 9.56 -8.28 -4.83
N ARG A 125 9.62 -9.60 -4.57
CA ARG A 125 10.88 -10.35 -4.49
C ARG A 125 11.72 -10.29 -5.77
N ASP A 126 11.08 -10.22 -6.93
CA ASP A 126 11.75 -10.23 -8.22
C ASP A 126 12.30 -8.83 -8.59
N GLY A 127 11.99 -7.82 -7.77
CA GLY A 127 12.54 -6.47 -7.88
C GLY A 127 11.46 -5.40 -8.00
N ILE A 128 11.80 -4.34 -8.74
CA ILE A 128 10.93 -3.18 -8.98
C ILE A 128 10.63 -3.13 -10.48
N SER A 129 9.35 -3.11 -10.81
CA SER A 129 8.84 -3.13 -12.19
C SER A 129 7.70 -2.13 -12.36
N GLY A 130 7.30 -1.86 -13.61
CA GLY A 130 6.18 -0.99 -13.94
C GLY A 130 6.52 0.03 -15.01
N SER A 131 5.86 1.19 -14.90
CA SER A 131 6.03 2.36 -15.77
C SER A 131 7.43 3.02 -15.66
N ALA A 132 7.65 4.13 -16.35
CA ALA A 132 8.98 4.76 -16.46
C ALA A 132 9.56 5.14 -15.09
N ILE A 133 8.72 5.52 -14.13
CA ILE A 133 9.13 5.83 -12.75
C ILE A 133 9.79 4.62 -12.05
N ALA A 134 9.40 3.37 -12.37
CA ALA A 134 9.96 2.17 -11.77
C ALA A 134 11.47 2.00 -12.06
N GLN A 135 11.92 2.42 -13.25
CA GLN A 135 13.34 2.37 -13.62
C GLN A 135 14.19 3.35 -12.80
N GLY A 136 13.63 4.51 -12.46
CA GLY A 136 14.29 5.48 -11.59
C GLY A 136 14.43 4.96 -10.15
N ILE A 137 13.40 4.26 -9.68
CA ILE A 137 13.39 3.66 -8.33
C ILE A 137 14.41 2.51 -8.25
N SER A 138 14.43 1.61 -9.24
CA SER A 138 15.28 0.41 -9.20
C SER A 138 16.78 0.73 -9.11
N LYS A 139 17.21 1.85 -9.69
CA LYS A 139 18.61 2.32 -9.71
C LYS A 139 19.01 3.15 -8.50
N ARG A 140 18.07 3.50 -7.62
CA ARG A 140 18.35 4.37 -6.49
C ARG A 140 19.10 3.61 -5.40
N GLU A 141 20.24 4.15 -4.98
CA GLU A 141 20.93 3.67 -3.79
C GLU A 141 20.19 4.12 -2.54
N VAL A 142 20.02 3.19 -1.60
CA VAL A 142 19.42 3.47 -0.30
C VAL A 142 20.32 2.92 0.79
N ASN A 143 20.50 3.73 1.84
CA ASN A 143 21.09 3.23 3.08
C ASN A 143 19.93 2.85 4.00
N ASN A 144 19.84 1.56 4.32
CA ASN A 144 18.87 1.04 5.28
C ASN A 144 19.57 0.18 6.32
N ASP A 145 18.99 0.18 7.51
CA ASP A 145 19.40 -0.65 8.64
C ASP A 145 18.33 -1.74 8.79
N ILE A 146 18.44 -2.77 7.92
CA ILE A 146 17.61 -3.98 7.92
C ILE A 146 18.36 -5.08 8.71
N LYS A 147 17.71 -5.60 9.75
CA LYS A 147 18.32 -6.51 10.73
C LYS A 147 17.90 -7.97 10.56
N THR A 148 16.77 -8.23 9.90
CA THR A 148 16.30 -9.59 9.62
C THR A 148 17.38 -10.42 8.93
N LYS A 149 17.52 -11.69 9.32
CA LYS A 149 18.48 -12.64 8.73
C LYS A 149 17.96 -13.29 7.46
N LEU A 150 16.65 -13.18 7.19
CA LEU A 150 16.01 -13.74 6.01
C LEU A 150 16.41 -12.97 4.76
N SER A 151 17.19 -13.61 3.87
CA SER A 151 17.69 -12.95 2.65
C SER A 151 16.57 -12.45 1.75
N ALA A 152 15.54 -13.29 1.52
CA ALA A 152 14.40 -12.93 0.67
C ALA A 152 13.65 -11.71 1.23
N LEU A 153 13.40 -11.68 2.54
CA LEU A 153 12.77 -10.52 3.18
C LEU A 153 13.66 -9.29 3.10
N ARG A 154 14.97 -9.43 3.30
CA ARG A 154 15.91 -8.30 3.21
C ARG A 154 15.88 -7.66 1.81
N GLU A 155 15.88 -8.45 0.75
CA GLU A 155 15.80 -7.96 -0.64
C GLU A 155 14.49 -7.22 -0.90
N GLU A 156 13.36 -7.78 -0.46
CA GLU A 156 12.05 -7.13 -0.59
C GLU A 156 12.01 -5.79 0.16
N LEU A 157 12.53 -5.75 1.38
CA LEU A 157 12.58 -4.53 2.19
C LEU A 157 13.50 -3.48 1.57
N ASP A 158 14.65 -3.87 1.00
CA ASP A 158 15.53 -2.95 0.26
C ASP A 158 14.78 -2.26 -0.88
N ASN A 159 14.02 -3.03 -1.66
CA ASN A 159 13.18 -2.49 -2.74
C ASN A 159 12.11 -1.51 -2.21
N VAL A 160 11.49 -1.82 -1.05
CA VAL A 160 10.54 -0.91 -0.39
C VAL A 160 11.23 0.39 0.07
N TYR A 161 12.47 0.32 0.57
CA TYR A 161 13.24 1.52 0.90
C TYR A 161 13.53 2.37 -0.35
N ARG A 162 13.89 1.76 -1.49
CA ARG A 162 14.10 2.50 -2.76
C ARG A 162 12.84 3.21 -3.21
N LEU A 163 11.69 2.53 -3.11
CA LEU A 163 10.38 3.12 -3.37
C LEU A 163 10.13 4.33 -2.45
N SER A 164 10.27 4.13 -1.13
CA SER A 164 10.02 5.21 -0.16
C SER A 164 10.91 6.43 -0.41
N ALA A 165 12.20 6.23 -0.69
CA ALA A 165 13.10 7.33 -0.98
C ALA A 165 12.64 8.14 -2.20
N THR A 166 12.12 7.47 -3.23
CA THR A 166 11.65 8.13 -4.46
C THR A 166 10.36 8.90 -4.22
N VAL A 167 9.38 8.29 -3.55
CA VAL A 167 8.13 8.97 -3.17
C VAL A 167 8.43 10.24 -2.38
N ASN A 168 9.36 10.19 -1.43
CA ASN A 168 9.79 11.33 -0.61
C ASN A 168 10.52 12.41 -1.43
N ALA A 169 11.45 12.00 -2.30
CA ALA A 169 12.25 12.93 -3.09
C ALA A 169 11.41 13.68 -4.13
N GLU A 170 10.52 12.96 -4.83
CA GLU A 170 9.63 13.58 -5.80
C GLU A 170 8.45 14.30 -5.10
N LYS A 171 8.27 14.13 -3.78
CA LYS A 171 7.08 14.55 -3.02
C LYS A 171 5.78 14.05 -3.66
N ALA A 172 5.87 12.89 -4.31
CA ALA A 172 4.88 12.40 -5.23
C ALA A 172 4.36 13.51 -6.18
N LYS A 173 5.22 14.35 -6.75
CA LYS A 173 4.80 15.36 -7.73
C LYS A 173 4.53 14.67 -9.05
N PHE A 174 3.28 14.31 -9.25
CA PHE A 174 2.71 13.83 -10.52
C PHE A 174 2.88 14.93 -11.58
N LYS A 175 3.89 14.76 -12.43
CA LYS A 175 4.34 15.78 -13.39
C LYS A 175 3.57 15.73 -14.72
N THR A 176 2.91 14.61 -15.04
CA THR A 176 2.52 14.31 -16.43
C THR A 176 1.06 13.92 -16.64
N THR A 177 0.33 13.43 -15.63
CA THR A 177 -1.01 12.85 -15.84
C THR A 177 -2.08 13.42 -14.88
N SER A 178 -3.34 13.38 -15.34
CA SER A 178 -4.53 13.61 -14.50
C SER A 178 -4.91 12.37 -13.67
N ALA A 179 -4.35 11.20 -13.98
CA ALA A 179 -4.57 9.95 -13.27
C ALA A 179 -3.71 9.87 -11.99
N PRO A 180 -4.17 9.19 -10.93
CA PRO A 180 -3.36 8.94 -9.74
C PRO A 180 -2.25 7.90 -10.00
N ASP A 181 -1.10 8.05 -9.32
CA ASP A 181 -0.07 7.00 -9.34
C ASP A 181 -0.46 5.82 -8.44
N VAL A 182 -0.07 4.63 -8.86
CA VAL A 182 -0.32 3.39 -8.13
C VAL A 182 0.98 2.70 -7.76
N TYR A 183 1.20 2.51 -6.46
CA TYR A 183 2.32 1.74 -5.94
C TYR A 183 1.80 0.42 -5.35
N LEU A 184 2.14 -0.70 -5.97
CA LEU A 184 1.81 -2.04 -5.50
C LEU A 184 3.06 -2.66 -4.87
N VAL A 185 2.98 -3.06 -3.61
CA VAL A 185 4.09 -3.69 -2.89
C VAL A 185 3.63 -5.06 -2.41
N THR A 186 4.45 -6.09 -2.62
CA THR A 186 4.24 -7.42 -2.04
C THR A 186 5.49 -7.82 -1.27
N ILE A 187 5.31 -8.09 0.02
CA ILE A 187 6.31 -8.61 0.94
C ILE A 187 5.88 -10.04 1.26
N ARG A 188 6.69 -11.04 0.90
CA ARG A 188 6.40 -12.46 1.15
C ARG A 188 7.56 -13.22 1.76
N GLY A 189 8.71 -12.57 1.96
CA GLY A 189 9.92 -13.19 2.47
C GLY A 189 9.81 -13.76 3.89
N LEU A 190 8.68 -13.56 4.59
CA LEU A 190 8.36 -14.16 5.88
C LEU A 190 7.41 -15.38 5.76
N ALA A 191 6.70 -15.53 4.63
CA ALA A 191 5.70 -16.57 4.45
C ALA A 191 6.33 -17.96 4.39
N GLY A 192 5.81 -18.89 5.20
CA GLY A 192 6.30 -20.27 5.25
C GLY A 192 7.62 -20.46 6.00
N GLU A 193 8.21 -19.39 6.57
CA GLU A 193 9.45 -19.48 7.34
C GLU A 193 9.19 -19.92 8.79
N ASN A 194 9.92 -20.94 9.23
CA ASN A 194 9.90 -21.45 10.61
C ASN A 194 10.92 -20.69 11.47
N LEU A 195 10.53 -19.51 11.93
CA LEU A 195 11.34 -18.67 12.82
C LEU A 195 11.03 -18.90 14.30
N ASN A 196 12.05 -18.74 15.15
CA ASN A 196 11.84 -18.51 16.58
C ASN A 196 11.23 -17.12 16.83
N ASP A 197 10.74 -16.89 18.05
CA ASP A 197 10.05 -15.63 18.41
C ASP A 197 10.95 -14.40 18.28
N GLU A 198 12.24 -14.52 18.55
CA GLU A 198 13.19 -13.39 18.45
C GLU A 198 13.38 -12.95 17.00
N ASP A 199 13.72 -13.89 16.10
CA ASP A 199 13.93 -13.63 14.68
C ASP A 199 12.62 -13.17 14.00
N ARG A 200 11.47 -13.74 14.40
CA ARG A 200 10.15 -13.29 13.94
C ARG A 200 9.88 -11.84 14.35
N ASN A 201 10.17 -11.48 15.61
CA ASN A 201 10.00 -10.11 16.09
C ASN A 201 10.91 -9.11 15.39
N ILE A 202 12.15 -9.49 15.08
CA ILE A 202 13.08 -8.65 14.30
C ILE A 202 12.53 -8.43 12.88
N ALA A 203 12.11 -9.50 12.20
CA ALA A 203 11.53 -9.42 10.86
C ALA A 203 10.28 -8.51 10.82
N MET A 204 9.38 -8.67 11.79
CA MET A 204 8.17 -7.84 11.93
C MET A 204 8.51 -6.36 12.14
N LYS A 205 9.49 -6.05 13.00
CA LYS A 205 9.95 -4.66 13.22
C LYS A 205 10.54 -4.03 11.97
N ASP A 206 11.30 -4.79 11.18
CA ASP A 206 11.88 -4.28 9.94
C ASP A 206 10.81 -4.02 8.86
N ILE A 207 9.82 -4.91 8.73
CA ILE A 207 8.65 -4.70 7.87
C ILE A 207 7.92 -3.42 8.28
N GLN A 208 7.59 -3.27 9.57
CA GLN A 208 6.91 -2.10 10.10
C GLN A 208 7.71 -0.81 9.86
N LYS A 209 9.04 -0.85 10.00
CA LYS A 209 9.94 0.28 9.75
C LYS A 209 9.95 0.70 8.27
N ALA A 210 10.00 -0.26 7.35
CA ALA A 210 9.96 0.01 5.91
C ALA A 210 8.61 0.63 5.49
N ILE A 211 7.50 0.06 5.97
CA ILE A 211 6.14 0.56 5.71
C ILE A 211 5.95 1.98 6.26
N ASN A 212 6.45 2.25 7.48
CA ASN A 212 6.42 3.59 8.07
C ASN A 212 7.22 4.63 7.26
N LYS A 213 8.23 4.22 6.50
CA LYS A 213 8.99 5.12 5.62
C LYS A 213 8.19 5.51 4.38
N VAL A 214 7.42 4.59 3.81
CA VAL A 214 6.47 4.90 2.73
C VAL A 214 5.38 5.85 3.23
N ARG A 215 4.92 5.68 4.48
CA ARG A 215 3.90 6.53 5.12
C ARG A 215 4.29 8.00 5.30
N ARG A 216 5.57 8.31 5.51
CA ARG A 216 6.02 9.69 5.80
C ARG A 216 6.86 10.28 4.66
N PRO A 217 6.25 10.71 3.55
CA PRO A 217 7.00 11.43 2.52
C PRO A 217 7.24 12.90 2.82
#